data_AF-A0A939L7R3-F1
#
_entry.id   AF-A0A939L7R3-F1
#
_cell.length_a   1.000
_cell.length_b   1.000
_cell.length_c   1.000
_cell.angle_alpha   90.00
_cell.angle_beta   90.00
_cell.angle_gamma   90.00
#
_symmetry.space_group_name_H-M   'P 1'
#
loop_
_entity.id
_entity.type
_entity.pdbx_description
1 polymer ?
#
loop_
_entity_poly.entity_id
_entity_poly.type
_entity_poly.pdbx_seq_one_letter_code
_entity_poly.pdbx_strand_id
1 'polypeptide(L)'
;PYAETDLSVVRAADAKGGVRVALLGHRAGRAAVLQGELERLFGPCTSFTSVPSVEKPGEKPGKKVPVRTRHRLNREDTPTPEGADAAIGFTLTNESGSAVLARRALLVRVGPALAVFTTSGVAPEPAPVPDVRVVRQQVAKLRAAQAG
;
A
#
# COMPACT_ATOMS: atom_id res chain seq x y z
N PRO A 1 9.04 -1.81 -13.63
CA PRO A 1 8.07 -2.74 -13.01
C PRO A 1 6.95 -2.96 -14.02
N TYR A 2 6.53 -4.20 -14.26
CA TYR A 2 5.25 -4.40 -14.95
C TYR A 2 4.19 -4.28 -13.85
N ALA A 3 3.37 -3.23 -13.91
CA ALA A 3 2.33 -2.97 -12.93
C ALA A 3 1.01 -3.38 -13.56
N GLU A 4 0.50 -4.53 -13.14
CA GLU A 4 -0.84 -4.96 -13.52
C GLU A 4 -1.74 -4.73 -12.32
N THR A 5 -2.81 -3.96 -12.53
CA THR A 5 -3.83 -3.80 -11.50
C THR A 5 -4.92 -4.79 -11.86
N ASP A 6 -4.82 -6.03 -11.36
CA ASP A 6 -5.91 -6.98 -11.54
C ASP A 6 -7.08 -6.61 -10.61
N LEU A 7 -7.85 -5.63 -11.07
CA LEU A 7 -9.07 -5.14 -10.41
C LEU A 7 -10.23 -6.12 -10.55
N SER A 8 -10.11 -7.17 -11.37
CA SER A 8 -11.22 -8.09 -11.67
C SER A 8 -11.56 -8.99 -10.47
N VAL A 9 -10.55 -9.46 -9.76
CA VAL A 9 -10.69 -10.31 -8.56
C VAL A 9 -11.12 -9.50 -7.34
N VAL A 10 -10.70 -8.23 -7.28
CA VAL A 10 -11.05 -7.31 -6.19
C VAL A 10 -12.55 -7.07 -6.13
N ARG A 11 -13.22 -6.89 -7.28
CA ARG A 11 -14.67 -6.66 -7.32
C ARG A 11 -15.51 -7.89 -6.95
N ALA A 12 -15.03 -9.10 -7.26
CA ALA A 12 -15.75 -10.34 -6.96
C ALA A 12 -15.69 -10.71 -5.46
N ALA A 13 -14.56 -10.43 -4.81
CA ALA A 13 -14.32 -10.80 -3.41
C ALA A 13 -14.54 -9.64 -2.41
N ASP A 14 -14.50 -8.38 -2.86
CA ASP A 14 -14.87 -7.19 -2.10
C ASP A 14 -15.87 -6.33 -2.89
N ALA A 15 -17.14 -6.73 -2.83
CA ALA A 15 -18.23 -6.05 -3.52
C ALA A 15 -18.45 -4.59 -3.07
N LYS A 16 -17.92 -4.19 -1.90
CA LYS A 16 -17.99 -2.81 -1.39
C LYS A 16 -16.81 -1.95 -1.87
N GLY A 17 -15.78 -2.54 -2.49
CA GLY A 17 -14.64 -1.83 -3.10
C GLY A 17 -13.73 -1.11 -2.11
N GLY A 18 -13.69 -1.57 -0.85
CA GLY A 18 -12.86 -0.98 0.21
C GLY A 18 -11.38 -1.34 0.09
N VAL A 19 -11.04 -2.44 -0.59
CA VAL A 19 -9.69 -2.93 -0.84
C VAL A 19 -9.29 -2.59 -2.27
N ARG A 20 -8.09 -2.04 -2.46
CA ARG A 20 -7.44 -1.87 -3.76
C ARG A 20 -6.19 -2.73 -3.80
N VAL A 21 -6.04 -3.51 -4.87
CA VAL A 21 -4.88 -4.39 -5.06
C VAL A 21 -4.08 -3.90 -6.25
N ALA A 22 -2.77 -3.76 -6.05
CA ALA A 22 -1.81 -3.50 -7.11
C ALA A 22 -0.73 -4.60 -7.09
N LEU A 23 -0.38 -5.12 -8.26
CA LEU A 23 0.69 -6.09 -8.41
C LEU A 23 1.92 -5.43 -9.02
N LEU A 24 3.08 -5.63 -8.41
CA LEU A 24 4.37 -5.17 -8.91
C LEU A 24 5.24 -6.39 -9.24
N GLY A 25 5.44 -6.62 -10.54
CA GLY A 25 6.38 -7.62 -11.04
C GLY A 25 7.81 -7.08 -11.07
N HIS A 26 8.75 -7.84 -10.52
CA HIS A 26 10.17 -7.50 -10.52
C HIS A 26 11.05 -8.64 -11.06
N ARG A 27 12.29 -8.31 -11.43
CA ARG A 27 13.33 -9.34 -11.61
C ARG A 27 13.57 -10.05 -10.27
N ALA A 28 14.04 -11.31 -10.35
CA ALA A 28 14.37 -12.11 -9.17
C ALA A 28 15.22 -11.33 -8.15
N GLY A 29 14.94 -11.52 -6.86
CA GLY A 29 15.62 -10.85 -5.75
C GLY A 29 15.18 -9.40 -5.48
N ARG A 30 14.74 -8.62 -6.48
CA ARG A 30 14.42 -7.19 -6.28
C ARG A 30 13.21 -6.95 -5.37
N ALA A 31 12.20 -7.83 -5.40
CA ALA A 31 11.06 -7.75 -4.49
C ALA A 31 11.50 -7.89 -3.01
N ALA A 32 12.45 -8.79 -2.72
CA ALA A 32 13.00 -8.96 -1.38
C ALA A 32 13.83 -7.74 -0.94
N VAL A 33 14.61 -7.15 -1.86
CA VAL A 33 15.38 -5.92 -1.56
C VAL A 33 14.43 -4.76 -1.22
N LEU A 34 13.41 -4.51 -2.05
CA LEU A 34 12.43 -3.44 -1.81
C LEU A 34 11.68 -3.65 -0.49
N GLN A 35 11.33 -4.89 -0.19
CA GLN A 35 10.72 -5.24 1.08
C GLN A 35 11.65 -4.89 2.26
N GLY A 36 12.92 -5.29 2.22
CA GLY A 36 13.89 -4.98 3.27
C GLY A 36 14.28 -3.49 3.35
N GLU A 37 14.23 -2.75 2.25
CA GLU A 37 14.36 -1.29 2.25
C GLU A 37 13.18 -0.64 2.97
N LEU A 38 11.95 -1.08 2.69
CA LEU A 38 10.76 -0.56 3.35
C LEU A 38 10.74 -0.88 4.85
N GLU A 39 11.14 -2.10 5.25
CA GLU A 39 11.24 -2.46 6.67
C GLU A 39 12.17 -1.53 7.44
N ARG A 40 13.29 -1.15 6.80
CA ARG A 40 14.26 -0.22 7.37
C ARG A 40 13.71 1.20 7.55
N LEU A 41 12.61 1.57 6.90
CA LEU A 41 11.99 2.90 7.04
C LEU A 41 11.05 3.01 8.24
N PHE A 42 10.43 1.92 8.73
CA PHE A 42 9.42 2.02 9.80
C PHE A 42 9.97 2.48 11.16
N GLY A 43 11.27 2.30 11.42
CA GLY A 43 11.93 2.82 12.62
C GLY A 43 12.30 4.30 12.52
N PRO A 44 13.12 4.71 11.54
CA PRO A 44 13.59 6.09 11.41
C PRO A 44 12.55 7.06 10.85
N CYS A 45 11.53 6.58 10.14
CA CYS A 45 10.54 7.42 9.45
C CYS A 45 9.13 7.26 10.03
N THR A 46 8.99 7.31 11.35
CA THR A 46 7.67 7.25 12.03
C THR A 46 6.80 8.48 11.75
N SER A 47 7.41 9.61 11.39
CA SER A 47 6.69 10.76 10.84
C SER A 47 7.52 11.49 9.80
N PHE A 48 6.87 12.04 8.79
CA PHE A 48 7.53 12.83 7.75
C PHE A 48 6.59 13.89 7.20
N THR A 49 7.14 14.95 6.64
CA THR A 49 6.36 16.02 6.00
C THR A 49 6.52 15.92 4.50
N SER A 50 5.43 15.80 3.76
CA SER A 50 5.42 15.93 2.31
C SER A 50 4.94 17.31 1.91
N VAL A 51 5.54 17.87 0.86
CA VAL A 51 4.99 19.03 0.16
C VAL A 51 4.48 18.51 -1.18
N PRO A 52 3.20 18.71 -1.56
CA PRO A 52 2.74 18.30 -2.87
C PRO A 52 3.57 19.06 -3.92
N SER A 53 4.15 18.34 -4.87
CA SER A 53 4.88 18.94 -5.99
C SER A 53 3.89 19.82 -6.76
N VAL A 54 4.10 21.14 -6.72
CA VAL A 54 3.25 22.10 -7.42
C VAL A 54 3.66 22.10 -8.89
N GLU A 55 3.23 21.10 -9.66
CA GLU A 55 3.34 21.13 -11.12
C GLU A 55 2.07 20.55 -11.75
N LYS A 56 0.99 21.34 -11.73
CA LYS A 56 0.01 21.27 -12.81
C LYS A 56 0.52 22.18 -13.94
N PRO A 57 0.77 21.68 -15.16
CA PRO A 57 1.10 22.54 -16.29
C PRO A 57 -0.08 23.50 -16.53
N GLY A 58 0.10 24.79 -16.25
CA GLY A 58 -0.85 25.85 -16.63
C GLY A 58 -1.56 26.60 -15.49
N GLU A 59 -1.35 26.29 -14.21
CA GLU A 59 -1.89 27.12 -13.13
C GLU A 59 -0.97 28.34 -12.90
N LYS A 60 -1.45 29.56 -13.20
CA LYS A 60 -0.71 30.81 -13.00
C LYS A 60 -0.16 30.87 -11.56
N PRO A 61 1.04 31.42 -11.33
CA PRO A 61 1.65 31.51 -10.00
C PRO A 61 0.89 32.54 -9.14
N GLY A 62 -0.28 32.17 -8.64
CA GLY A 62 -0.89 32.81 -7.48
C GLY A 62 -0.19 32.31 -6.23
N LYS A 63 0.13 33.21 -5.29
CA LYS A 63 0.73 32.96 -3.96
C LYS A 63 -0.06 31.93 -3.12
N LYS A 64 -0.08 30.66 -3.51
CA LYS A 64 -0.53 29.57 -2.65
C LYS A 64 0.72 29.06 -1.94
N VAL A 65 0.82 29.40 -0.65
CA VAL A 65 1.84 28.82 0.23
C VAL A 65 1.74 27.30 0.08
N PRO A 66 2.84 26.59 -0.23
CA PRO A 66 2.80 25.15 -0.40
C PRO A 66 2.27 24.50 0.89
N VAL A 67 1.15 23.77 0.77
CA VAL A 67 0.52 23.09 1.91
C VAL A 67 1.45 21.96 2.34
N ARG A 68 2.09 22.12 3.49
CA ARG A 68 2.90 21.06 4.10
C ARG A 68 1.96 20.07 4.76
N THR A 69 2.11 18.81 4.39
CA THR A 69 1.32 17.71 4.93
C THR A 69 2.20 16.84 5.81
N ARG A 70 1.96 16.84 7.12
CA ARG A 70 2.54 15.89 8.06
C ARG A 70 1.85 14.54 7.94
N HIS A 71 2.66 13.51 7.79
CA HIS A 71 2.27 12.11 7.78
C HIS A 71 2.88 11.39 8.97
N ARG A 72 2.16 10.41 9.47
CA ARG A 72 2.64 9.43 10.44
C ARG A 72 2.59 8.05 9.81
N LEU A 73 3.68 7.32 9.93
CA LEU A 73 3.83 5.95 9.42
C LEU A 73 4.01 5.02 10.61
N ASN A 74 3.08 4.07 10.77
CA ASN A 74 3.15 3.06 11.81
C ASN A 74 3.24 1.67 11.17
N ARG A 75 4.17 0.83 11.64
CA ARG A 75 4.20 -0.58 11.28
C ARG A 75 3.07 -1.31 12.01
N GLU A 76 2.43 -2.23 11.32
CA GLU A 76 1.42 -3.12 11.89
C GLU A 76 2.04 -4.51 12.07
N ASP A 77 1.78 -5.15 13.21
CA ASP A 77 2.07 -6.57 13.34
C ASP A 77 1.15 -7.34 12.40
N THR A 78 1.73 -8.09 11.47
CA THR A 78 0.98 -8.75 10.40
C THR A 78 1.55 -10.12 10.12
N PRO A 79 0.78 -11.20 10.35
CA PRO A 79 1.23 -12.54 10.04
C PRO A 79 1.42 -12.71 8.53
N THR A 80 2.45 -13.47 8.13
CA THR A 80 2.65 -13.84 6.74
C THR A 80 1.51 -14.75 6.27
N PRO A 81 0.76 -14.37 5.21
CA PRO A 81 -0.27 -15.23 4.65
C PRO A 81 0.29 -16.56 4.16
N GLU A 82 -0.51 -17.61 4.26
CA GLU A 82 -0.15 -18.93 3.73
C GLU A 82 0.20 -18.83 2.23
N GLY A 83 1.29 -19.49 1.84
CA GLY A 83 1.78 -19.45 0.46
C GLY A 83 2.45 -18.14 0.06
N ALA A 84 2.66 -17.18 0.97
CA ALA A 84 3.54 -16.04 0.77
C ALA A 84 4.93 -16.28 1.38
N ASP A 85 5.95 -15.64 0.84
CA ASP A 85 7.31 -15.73 1.38
C ASP A 85 7.53 -14.79 2.57
N ALA A 86 6.87 -13.63 2.55
CA ALA A 86 6.91 -12.65 3.62
C ALA A 86 5.78 -11.61 3.47
N ALA A 87 5.44 -10.93 4.56
CA ALA A 87 4.46 -9.85 4.54
C ALA A 87 4.83 -8.70 5.48
N ILE A 88 4.37 -7.49 5.14
CA ILE A 88 4.47 -6.31 5.99
C ILE A 88 3.16 -5.54 5.95
N GLY A 89 2.60 -5.25 7.11
CA GLY A 89 1.50 -4.30 7.25
C GLY A 89 1.99 -2.94 7.76
N PHE A 90 1.35 -1.87 7.31
CA PHE A 90 1.55 -0.54 7.86
C PHE A 90 0.34 0.36 7.67
N THR A 91 0.26 1.39 8.50
CA THR A 91 -0.74 2.46 8.42
C THR A 91 -0.05 3.78 8.17
N LEU A 92 -0.49 4.51 7.15
CA LEU A 92 -0.10 5.88 6.85
C LEU A 92 -1.26 6.81 7.22
N THR A 93 -1.02 7.72 8.16
CA THR A 93 -2.00 8.71 8.62
C THR A 93 -1.60 10.09 8.14
N ASN A 94 -2.49 10.79 7.46
CA ASN A 94 -2.34 12.20 7.15
C ASN A 94 -2.95 13.02 8.30
N GLU A 95 -2.10 13.74 9.03
CA GLU A 95 -2.48 14.54 10.21
C GLU A 95 -2.71 16.01 9.86
N SER A 96 -2.78 16.37 8.56
CA SER A 96 -2.92 17.76 8.11
C SER A 96 -4.32 18.06 7.59
N GLY A 97 -4.89 19.18 8.06
CA GLY A 97 -6.24 19.61 7.72
C GLY A 97 -7.26 19.28 8.82
N SER A 98 -8.54 19.54 8.54
CA SER A 98 -9.63 19.32 9.49
C SER A 98 -10.09 17.86 9.60
N ALA A 99 -9.67 17.00 8.68
CA ALA A 99 -10.02 15.58 8.66
C ALA A 99 -8.76 14.73 8.57
N VAL A 100 -8.60 13.81 9.53
CA VAL A 100 -7.52 12.82 9.52
C VAL A 100 -7.87 11.72 8.52
N LEU A 101 -6.98 11.48 7.55
CA LEU A 101 -7.12 10.39 6.59
C LEU A 101 -6.16 9.27 6.95
N ALA A 102 -6.67 8.05 7.10
CA ALA A 102 -5.85 6.87 7.33
C ALA A 102 -5.84 6.00 6.08
N ARG A 103 -4.69 5.42 5.76
CA ARG A 103 -4.54 4.37 4.74
C ARG A 103 -3.81 3.21 5.36
N ARG A 104 -4.37 2.03 5.25
CA ARG A 104 -3.69 0.80 5.67
C ARG A 104 -3.24 0.05 4.44
N ALA A 105 -2.01 -0.44 4.47
CA ALA A 105 -1.41 -1.21 3.40
C ALA A 105 -0.88 -2.53 3.95
N LEU A 106 -1.04 -3.59 3.17
CA LEU A 106 -0.41 -4.89 3.37
C LEU A 106 0.38 -5.22 2.11
N LEU A 107 1.67 -5.41 2.26
CA LEU A 107 2.57 -5.84 1.20
C LEU A 107 2.87 -7.32 1.41
N VAL A 108 2.68 -8.11 0.36
CA VAL A 108 2.90 -9.54 0.38
C VAL A 108 3.86 -9.91 -0.75
N ARG A 109 4.96 -10.57 -0.40
CA ARG A 109 5.92 -11.06 -1.38
C ARG A 109 5.64 -12.51 -1.72
N VAL A 110 5.57 -12.81 -3.01
CA VAL A 110 5.42 -14.17 -3.54
C VAL A 110 6.43 -14.32 -4.66
N GLY A 111 7.53 -15.04 -4.42
CA GLY A 111 8.64 -15.17 -5.34
C GLY A 111 9.18 -13.81 -5.82
N PRO A 112 9.23 -13.54 -7.14
CA PRO A 112 9.63 -12.25 -7.71
C PRO A 112 8.55 -11.16 -7.66
N ALA A 113 7.33 -11.47 -7.22
CA ALA A 113 6.20 -10.53 -7.21
C ALA A 113 6.00 -9.89 -5.83
N LEU A 114 5.58 -8.63 -5.83
CA LEU A 114 5.14 -7.89 -4.65
C LEU A 114 3.69 -7.43 -4.86
N ALA A 115 2.77 -8.01 -4.09
CA ALA A 115 1.36 -7.63 -4.09
C ALA A 115 1.09 -6.60 -2.99
N VAL A 116 0.38 -5.53 -3.33
CA VAL A 116 0.06 -4.43 -2.41
C VAL A 116 -1.46 -4.33 -2.26
N PHE A 117 -1.96 -4.56 -1.05
CA PHE A 117 -3.36 -4.44 -0.70
C PHE A 117 -3.54 -3.19 0.13
N THR A 118 -4.41 -2.27 -0.28
CA THR A 118 -4.63 -1.00 0.41
C THR A 118 -6.10 -0.77 0.72
N THR A 119 -6.36 -0.20 1.88
CA THR A 119 -7.68 0.28 2.30
C THR A 119 -7.54 1.73 2.73
N SER A 120 -8.64 2.48 2.68
CA SER A 120 -8.68 3.88 3.12
C SER A 120 -9.80 4.08 4.12
N GLY A 121 -9.54 4.90 5.14
CA GLY A 121 -10.50 5.36 6.12
C GLY A 121 -10.49 6.89 6.20
N VAL A 122 -11.60 7.43 6.67
CA VAL A 122 -11.83 8.86 6.91
C VAL A 122 -12.27 9.01 8.35
N ALA A 123 -11.65 9.92 9.11
CA ALA A 123 -12.04 10.14 10.49
C ALA A 123 -13.55 10.40 10.63
N PRO A 124 -14.21 9.78 11.62
CA PRO A 124 -13.65 9.01 12.74
C PRO A 124 -13.36 7.52 12.44
N GLU A 125 -13.65 7.01 11.25
CA GLU A 125 -13.50 5.60 10.91
C GLU A 125 -12.04 5.27 10.52
N PRO A 126 -11.36 4.36 11.26
CA PRO A 126 -10.02 3.93 10.89
C PRO A 126 -10.03 3.16 9.56
N ALA A 127 -8.92 3.17 8.84
CA ALA A 127 -8.77 2.35 7.64
C ALA A 127 -8.89 0.85 8.01
N PRO A 128 -9.85 0.10 7.42
CA PRO A 128 -10.07 -1.29 7.79
C PRO A 128 -8.88 -2.17 7.40
N VAL A 129 -8.71 -3.30 8.08
CA VAL A 129 -7.74 -4.32 7.65
C VAL A 129 -8.13 -4.84 6.26
N PRO A 130 -7.18 -5.02 5.32
CA PRO A 130 -7.48 -5.70 4.06
C PRO A 130 -8.14 -7.06 4.28
N ASP A 131 -9.20 -7.39 3.51
CA ASP A 131 -9.93 -8.65 3.68
C ASP A 131 -8.99 -9.87 3.45
N VAL A 132 -8.87 -10.69 4.50
CA VAL A 132 -7.98 -11.87 4.52
C VAL A 132 -8.31 -12.86 3.41
N ARG A 133 -9.59 -12.98 3.01
CA ARG A 133 -10.01 -13.89 1.94
C ARG A 133 -9.49 -13.43 0.58
N VAL A 134 -9.56 -12.12 0.31
CA VAL A 134 -9.02 -11.51 -0.90
C VAL A 134 -7.50 -11.72 -0.95
N VAL A 135 -6.81 -11.45 0.18
CA VAL A 135 -5.36 -11.61 0.29
C VAL A 135 -4.96 -13.05 -0.03
N ARG A 136 -5.59 -14.04 0.62
CA ARG A 136 -5.28 -15.47 0.41
C ARG A 136 -5.53 -15.92 -1.03
N GLN A 137 -6.67 -15.53 -1.62
CA GLN A 137 -6.99 -15.87 -3.00
C GLN A 137 -5.95 -15.31 -3.98
N GLN A 138 -5.50 -14.08 -3.78
CA GLN A 138 -4.50 -13.46 -4.63
C GLN A 138 -3.12 -14.10 -4.46
N VAL A 139 -2.72 -14.40 -3.23
CA VAL A 139 -1.46 -15.10 -2.96
C VAL A 139 -1.43 -16.48 -3.62
N ALA A 140 -2.53 -17.23 -3.51
CA ALA A 140 -2.65 -18.54 -4.16
C ALA A 140 -2.55 -18.44 -5.69
N LYS A 141 -3.21 -17.44 -6.30
CA LYS A 141 -3.11 -17.18 -7.75
C LYS A 141 -1.69 -16.85 -8.19
N LEU A 142 -1.02 -15.96 -7.46
CA LEU A 142 0.37 -15.58 -7.75
C LEU A 142 1.33 -16.77 -7.62
N ARG A 143 1.11 -17.63 -6.63
CA ARG A 143 1.93 -18.84 -6.44
C ARG A 143 1.67 -19.85 -7.56
N ALA A 144 0.42 -20.06 -7.96
CA ALA A 144 0.08 -20.93 -9.07
C ALA A 144 0.70 -20.45 -10.39
N ALA A 145 0.69 -19.14 -10.64
CA ALA A 145 1.30 -18.53 -11.82
C ALA A 145 2.84 -18.65 -11.87
N GLN A 146 3.50 -19.04 -10.78
CA GLN A 146 4.95 -19.30 -10.75
C GLN A 146 5.31 -20.76 -10.98
N ALA A 147 4.33 -21.66 -10.87
CA ALA A 147 4.51 -23.10 -11.01
C ALA A 147 4.25 -23.61 -12.44
N GLY A 148 3.66 -22.77 -13.29
CA GLY A 148 3.49 -23.01 -14.74
C GLY A 148 4.51 -22.25 -15.55
#